data_AF-A0A1F6SFA7-F1
#
_entry.id   AF-A0A1F6SFA7-F1
#
_cell.length_a   1.000
_cell.length_b   1.000
_cell.length_c   1.000
_cell.angle_alpha   90.00
_cell.angle_beta   90.00
_cell.angle_gamma   90.00
#
_symmetry.space_group_name_H-M   'P 1'
#
loop_
_entity.id
_entity.type
_entity.pdbx_description
1 polymer ?
#
loop_
_entity_poly.entity_id
_entity_poly.type
_entity_poly.pdbx_seq_one_letter_code
_entity_poly.pdbx_strand_id
1 'polypeptide(L)'
;MFSLLKLIIWLAGVLVIAYFALPYFGYEMNTHYWNDRKAVCQEKLDQCRKDLIQGGIQGAKEKCDFQCVDPKLLINKSSTSTTKD
;
A
#
# COMPACT_ATOMS: atom_id res chain seq x y z
N MET A 1 -13.59 17.26 19.73
CA MET A 1 -13.40 15.79 19.81
C MET A 1 -14.38 15.02 18.91
N PHE A 2 -15.64 15.47 18.73
CA PHE A 2 -16.65 14.80 17.88
C PHE A 2 -16.28 14.68 16.39
N SER A 3 -15.53 15.64 15.84
CA SER A 3 -15.16 15.63 14.41
C SER A 3 -14.21 14.50 14.03
N LEU A 4 -13.31 14.08 14.93
CA LEU A 4 -12.39 12.95 14.66
C LEU A 4 -13.15 11.64 14.53
N LEU A 5 -14.13 11.41 15.42
CA LEU A 5 -14.96 10.21 15.37
C LEU A 5 -15.77 10.14 14.07
N LYS A 6 -16.34 11.28 13.65
CA LYS A 6 -17.07 11.41 12.39
C LYS A 6 -16.17 11.15 11.17
N LEU A 7 -14.92 11.62 11.19
CA LEU A 7 -13.94 11.37 10.12
C LEU A 7 -13.54 9.91 10.03
N ILE A 8 -13.33 9.23 11.15
CA ILE A 8 -13.00 7.79 11.18
C ILE A 8 -14.14 6.98 10.58
N ILE A 9 -15.40 7.28 10.96
CA ILE A 9 -16.59 6.60 10.42
C ILE A 9 -16.71 6.86 8.91
N TRP A 10 -16.46 8.10 8.47
CA TRP A 10 -16.51 8.45 7.04
C TRP A 10 -15.43 7.73 6.23
N LEU A 11 -14.19 7.70 6.72
CA LEU A 11 -13.09 6.95 6.12
C LEU A 11 -13.39 5.44 6.03
N ALA A 12 -13.96 4.86 7.09
CA ALA A 12 -14.37 3.46 7.08
C ALA A 12 -15.41 3.19 5.98
N GLY A 13 -16.40 4.07 5.82
CA GLY A 13 -17.40 3.96 4.76
C GLY A 13 -16.80 4.03 3.35
N VAL A 14 -15.91 5.00 3.11
CA VAL A 14 -15.21 5.13 1.82
C VAL A 14 -14.36 3.89 1.53
N LEU A 15 -13.69 3.35 2.54
CA LEU A 15 -12.83 2.18 2.40
C LEU A 15 -13.63 0.92 2.04
N VAL A 16 -14.82 0.76 2.61
CA VAL A 16 -15.74 -0.33 2.25
C VAL A 16 -16.22 -0.18 0.81
N ILE A 17 -16.65 1.01 0.40
CA ILE A 17 -17.09 1.26 -0.98
C ILE A 17 -15.95 0.97 -1.97
N ALA A 18 -14.74 1.44 -1.66
CA ALA A 18 -13.57 1.14 -2.47
C ALA A 18 -13.32 -0.37 -2.57
N TYR A 19 -13.33 -1.10 -1.46
CA TYR A 19 -13.12 -2.55 -1.45
C TYR A 19 -14.08 -3.31 -2.38
N PHE A 20 -15.35 -2.89 -2.46
CA PHE A 20 -16.32 -3.47 -3.39
C PHE A 20 -16.22 -2.93 -4.82
N ALA A 21 -15.80 -1.68 -5.00
CA ALA A 21 -15.61 -1.08 -6.32
C ALA A 21 -14.40 -1.65 -7.07
N LEU A 22 -13.27 -1.88 -6.38
CA LEU A 22 -12.06 -2.43 -7.00
C LEU A 22 -12.28 -3.72 -7.80
N PRO A 23 -12.96 -4.76 -7.28
CA PRO A 23 -13.25 -5.96 -8.05
C PRO A 23 -14.26 -5.73 -9.18
N TYR A 24 -15.21 -4.79 -9.02
CA TYR A 24 -16.16 -4.43 -10.09
C TYR A 24 -15.45 -3.81 -11.32
N PHE A 25 -14.38 -3.06 -11.09
CA PHE A 25 -13.53 -2.52 -12.17
C PHE A 25 -12.48 -3.52 -12.70
N GLY A 26 -12.51 -4.77 -12.24
CA GLY A 26 -11.56 -5.80 -12.66
C GLY A 26 -10.15 -5.56 -12.10
N TYR A 27 -10.01 -4.98 -10.91
CA TYR A 27 -8.72 -4.91 -10.25
C TYR A 27 -8.56 -6.10 -9.31
N GLU A 28 -7.63 -7.00 -9.64
CA GLU A 28 -7.25 -8.11 -8.77
C GLU A 28 -6.00 -7.72 -7.97
N MET A 29 -6.09 -7.92 -6.65
CA MET A 29 -4.95 -7.74 -5.76
C MET A 29 -4.00 -8.94 -5.91
N ASN A 30 -2.76 -8.67 -6.28
CA ASN A 30 -1.73 -9.70 -6.37
C ASN A 30 -1.24 -10.07 -4.96
N THR A 31 -1.95 -10.99 -4.31
CA THR A 31 -1.68 -11.44 -2.93
C THR A 31 -0.30 -12.08 -2.79
N HIS A 32 0.21 -12.72 -3.85
CA HIS A 32 1.55 -13.29 -3.88
C HIS A 32 2.61 -12.19 -3.82
N TYR A 33 2.54 -11.19 -4.72
CA TYR A 33 3.43 -10.02 -4.70
C TYR A 33 3.34 -9.28 -3.37
N TRP A 34 2.14 -9.11 -2.82
CA TRP A 34 1.95 -8.49 -1.51
C TRP A 34 2.66 -9.25 -0.39
N ASN A 35 2.50 -10.58 -0.33
CA ASN A 35 3.15 -11.39 0.72
C ASN A 35 4.68 -11.37 0.61
N ASP A 36 5.22 -11.54 -0.59
CA ASP A 36 6.68 -11.49 -0.81
C ASP A 36 7.24 -10.11 -0.45
N ARG A 37 6.61 -9.04 -0.96
CA ARG A 37 7.10 -7.68 -0.73
C ARG A 37 6.88 -7.21 0.70
N LYS A 38 5.84 -7.68 1.39
CA LYS A 38 5.58 -7.32 2.79
C LYS A 38 6.75 -7.75 3.68
N ALA A 39 7.26 -8.96 3.50
CA ALA A 39 8.40 -9.47 4.29
C ALA A 39 9.66 -8.63 4.05
N VAL A 40 10.01 -8.41 2.77
CA VAL A 40 11.19 -7.61 2.38
C VAL A 40 11.07 -6.15 2.83
N CYS A 41 9.89 -5.56 2.69
CA CYS A 41 9.59 -4.20 3.11
C CYS A 41 9.70 -4.03 4.64
N GLN A 42 9.17 -4.98 5.41
CA GLN A 42 9.28 -5.00 6.87
C GLN A 42 10.74 -5.03 7.31
N GLU A 43 11.58 -5.86 6.67
CA GLU A 43 12.99 -5.97 7.00
C GLU A 43 13.75 -4.66 6.71
N LYS A 44 13.51 -4.04 5.54
CA LYS A 44 14.08 -2.73 5.17
C LYS A 44 13.61 -1.61 6.10
N LEU A 45 12.35 -1.63 6.52
CA LEU A 45 11.79 -0.68 7.49
C LEU A 45 12.41 -0.84 8.87
N ASP A 46 12.65 -2.07 9.33
CA ASP A 46 13.29 -2.32 10.62
C ASP A 46 14.75 -1.86 10.62
N GLN A 47 15.46 -2.11 9.52
CA GLN A 47 16.81 -1.58 9.28
C GLN A 47 16.82 -0.06 9.26
N CYS A 48 15.90 0.57 8.51
CA CYS A 48 15.71 2.01 8.50
C CYS A 48 15.44 2.57 9.90
N ARG A 49 14.57 1.92 10.68
CA ARG A 49 14.25 2.32 12.05
C ARG A 49 15.49 2.27 12.93
N LYS A 50 16.32 1.24 12.83
CA LYS A 50 17.58 1.14 13.57
C LYS A 50 18.57 2.23 13.17
N ASP A 51 18.74 2.49 11.87
CA ASP A 51 19.62 3.53 11.34
C ASP A 51 19.11 4.94 11.72
N LEU A 52 17.79 5.16 11.76
CA LEU A 52 17.16 6.39 12.27
C LEU A 52 17.46 6.61 13.76
N ILE A 53 17.40 5.55 14.58
CA ILE A 53 17.69 5.64 16.02
C ILE A 53 19.19 5.88 16.27
N GLN A 54 20.08 5.31 15.46
CA GLN A 54 21.53 5.47 15.62
C GLN A 54 22.09 6.75 14.96
N GLY A 55 21.63 7.10 13.77
CA GLY A 55 22.16 8.19 12.92
C GLY A 55 21.27 9.43 12.84
N GLY A 56 20.11 9.41 13.48
CA GLY A 56 19.17 10.53 13.49
C GLY A 56 18.43 10.75 12.16
N ILE A 57 17.60 11.79 12.15
CA ILE A 57 16.67 12.13 11.06
C ILE A 57 17.35 12.48 9.72
N GLN A 58 18.63 12.87 9.71
CA GLN A 58 19.38 13.14 8.47
C GLN A 58 19.78 11.85 7.75
N GLY A 59 20.23 10.81 8.47
CA GLY A 59 20.62 9.53 7.86
C GLY A 59 19.44 8.72 7.31
N ALA A 60 18.28 8.83 7.95
CA ALA A 60 17.09 8.14 7.48
C ALA A 60 16.50 8.73 6.20
N LYS A 61 16.65 10.04 5.95
CA LYS A 61 16.07 10.65 4.75
C LYS A 61 16.76 10.19 3.46
N GLU A 62 18.05 9.85 3.52
CA GLU A 62 18.79 9.28 2.39
C GLU A 62 18.66 7.76 2.28
N LYS A 63 18.64 7.02 3.41
CA LYS A 63 18.62 5.55 3.39
C LYS A 63 17.23 4.93 3.42
N CYS A 64 16.21 5.68 3.83
CA CYS A 64 14.85 5.16 3.97
C CYS A 64 13.90 5.61 2.85
N ASP A 65 14.40 6.30 1.83
CA ASP A 65 13.62 6.61 0.64
C ASP A 65 13.58 5.39 -0.30
N PHE A 66 12.73 4.41 0.03
CA PHE A 66 12.51 3.24 -0.82
C PHE A 66 11.01 3.02 -1.02
N GLN A 67 10.61 2.79 -2.27
CA GLN A 67 9.26 2.31 -2.56
C GLN A 67 9.16 0.83 -2.19
N CYS A 68 8.61 0.56 -1.00
CA CYS A 68 8.30 -0.80 -0.55
C CYS A 68 7.40 -1.56 -1.53
N VAL A 69 6.48 -0.84 -2.14
CA VAL A 69 5.33 -1.38 -2.83
C VAL A 69 5.16 -0.63 -4.15
N ASP A 70 5.21 -1.36 -5.26
CA ASP A 70 4.83 -0.82 -6.56
C ASP A 70 3.32 -0.99 -6.76
N PRO A 71 2.55 0.10 -6.83
CA PRO A 71 1.09 0.02 -7.01
C PRO A 71 0.70 -0.71 -8.31
N LYS A 72 1.56 -0.68 -9.33
CA LYS A 72 1.36 -1.34 -10.62
C LYS A 72 1.51 -2.87 -10.57
N LEU A 73 2.28 -3.38 -9.62
CA LEU A 73 2.47 -4.84 -9.40
C LEU A 73 1.51 -5.38 -8.34
N LEU A 74 1.08 -4.51 -7.43
CA LEU A 74 0.07 -4.79 -6.41
C LEU A 74 -1.33 -4.94 -7.01
N ILE A 75 -1.68 -4.02 -7.90
CA ILE A 75 -2.99 -3.98 -8.56
C ILE A 75 -2.78 -4.43 -10.00
N ASN A 76 -3.10 -5.68 -10.28
CA ASN A 76 -3.19 -6.15 -11.66
C ASN A 76 -4.57 -5.74 -12.20
N LYS A 77 -4.58 -5.01 -13.31
CA LYS A 77 -5.79 -4.84 -14.11
C LYS A 77 -6.07 -6.21 -14.75
N SER A 78 -7.18 -6.86 -14.40
CA SER A 78 -7.61 -8.09 -15.04
C SER A 78 -7.83 -7.78 -16.52
N SER A 79 -6.88 -8.25 -17.32
CA SER A 79 -6.89 -8.08 -18.77
C SER A 79 -7.80 -9.16 -19.35
N THR A 80 -9.10 -9.00 -19.17
CA THR A 80 -10.10 -9.58 -20.07
C THR A 80 -11.00 -8.47 -20.61
N SER A 81 -10.36 -7.50 -21.28
CA SER A 81 -11.01 -6.68 -22.30
C SER A 81 -10.19 -6.77 -23.60
N THR A 82 -9.95 -8.00 -24.05
CA THR A 82 -9.81 -8.29 -25.47
C THR A 82 -11.15 -8.79 -25.96
N THR A 83 -12.06 -7.87 -26.32
CA THR A 83 -13.00 -8.10 -27.42
C THR A 83 -13.21 -6.75 -28.08
N LYS A 84 -12.24 -6.40 -28.92
CA LYS A 84 -12.47 -5.59 -30.10
C LYS A 84 -12.93 -6.58 -31.16
N ASP A 85 -14.23 -6.68 -31.38
CA ASP A 85 -14.91 -7.02 -32.64
C ASP A 85 -16.38 -6.61 -32.51
#